data_AF-A0A9J6FU58-F1
#
_entry.id   AF-A0A9J6FU58-F1
#
_cell.length_a   1.000
_cell.length_b   1.000
_cell.length_c   1.000
_cell.angle_alpha   90.00
_cell.angle_beta   90.00
_cell.angle_gamma   90.00
#
_symmetry.space_group_name_H-M   'P 1'
#
loop_
_entity.id
_entity.type
_entity.pdbx_description
1 polymer ?
#
loop_
_entity_poly.entity_id
_entity_poly.type
_entity_poly.pdbx_seq_one_letter_code
_entity_poly.pdbx_strand_id
1 'polypeptide(L)'
;MPRKKLQQDIATRWNSTYVMIKSLIELKEPLRRAMEDATGSKTLTPHTTDVEWDMLQQLRDTLKPLLDVTELLGGNKYVTRSVLSPALKLLKNAMTTND
;
A
#
# COMPACT_ATOMS: atom_id res chain seq x y z
N MET A 1 3.19 -5.58 23.17
CA MET A 1 2.69 -5.31 21.80
C MET A 1 3.66 -5.93 20.79
N PRO A 2 3.18 -6.58 19.70
CA PRO A 2 4.07 -7.10 18.67
C PRO A 2 4.79 -5.95 17.95
N ARG A 3 6.11 -6.09 17.74
CA ARG A 3 6.92 -5.11 17.02
C ARG A 3 6.58 -5.17 15.53
N LYS A 4 5.78 -4.22 15.05
CA LYS A 4 5.48 -4.07 13.62
C LYS A 4 6.68 -3.41 12.93
N LYS A 5 7.24 -4.08 11.92
CA LYS A 5 8.36 -3.56 11.11
C LYS A 5 7.80 -2.86 9.88
N LEU A 6 8.41 -1.73 9.51
CA LEU A 6 8.18 -1.08 8.22
C LEU A 6 8.51 -2.09 7.11
N GLN A 7 7.54 -2.31 6.22
CA GLN A 7 7.71 -3.21 5.09
C GLN A 7 8.41 -2.45 3.98
N GLN A 8 9.40 -3.07 3.33
CA GLN A 8 10.06 -2.47 2.18
C GLN A 8 9.35 -2.87 0.89
N ASP A 9 9.41 -1.96 -0.09
CA ASP A 9 9.04 -2.23 -1.46
C ASP A 9 10.03 -3.22 -2.09
N ILE A 10 9.52 -4.17 -2.88
CA ILE A 10 10.31 -5.23 -3.49
C ILE A 10 9.84 -5.40 -4.92
N ALA A 11 10.68 -5.02 -5.87
CA ALA A 11 10.34 -4.96 -7.30
C ALA A 11 9.81 -6.30 -7.87
N THR A 12 10.25 -7.44 -7.35
CA THR A 12 9.82 -8.77 -7.82
C THR A 12 8.55 -9.30 -7.15
N ARG A 13 8.02 -8.60 -6.12
CA ARG A 13 6.81 -9.00 -5.39
C ARG A 13 5.70 -8.02 -5.73
N TRP A 14 4.74 -8.46 -6.56
CA TRP A 14 3.71 -7.61 -7.20
C TRP A 14 2.95 -6.66 -6.26
N ASN A 15 2.72 -7.07 -5.01
CA ASN A 15 1.94 -6.30 -4.03
C ASN A 15 2.81 -5.61 -2.96
N SER A 16 4.13 -5.58 -3.14
CA SER A 16 5.07 -5.03 -2.15
C SER A 16 4.88 -3.53 -1.92
N THR A 17 4.58 -2.76 -2.96
CA THR A 17 4.37 -1.31 -2.87
C THR A 17 3.15 -0.99 -2.01
N TYR A 18 2.00 -1.66 -2.23
CA TYR A 18 0.83 -1.51 -1.38
C TYR A 18 1.13 -1.88 0.07
N VAL A 19 1.84 -3.00 0.29
CA VAL A 19 2.19 -3.47 1.63
C VAL A 19 3.12 -2.50 2.35
N MET A 20 4.10 -1.93 1.66
CA MET A 20 4.97 -0.86 2.17
C MET A 20 4.12 0.34 2.59
N ILE A 21 3.31 0.89 1.69
CA ILE A 21 2.50 2.09 1.94
C ILE A 21 1.55 1.87 3.12
N LYS A 22 0.86 0.72 3.15
CA LYS A 22 -0.02 0.36 4.28
C LYS A 22 0.76 0.35 5.59
N SER A 23 1.93 -0.28 5.63
CA SER A 23 2.76 -0.34 6.84
C SER A 23 3.31 1.04 7.24
N LEU A 24 3.62 1.89 6.27
CA LEU A 24 4.10 3.26 6.47
C LEU A 24 3.01 4.13 7.11
N ILE A 25 1.77 4.06 6.60
CA ILE A 25 0.62 4.76 7.16
C ILE A 25 0.32 4.28 8.59
N GLU A 26 0.32 2.97 8.82
CA GLU A 26 0.11 2.39 10.16
C GLU A 26 1.18 2.80 11.17
N LEU A 27 2.40 3.08 10.71
CA LEU A 27 3.54 3.49 11.53
C LEU A 27 3.78 5.00 11.52
N LYS A 28 2.87 5.83 10.97
CA LYS A 28 3.02 7.29 10.88
C LYS A 28 3.43 7.92 12.22
N GLU A 29 2.66 7.69 13.29
CA GLU A 29 2.94 8.30 14.60
C GLU A 29 4.23 7.79 15.26
N PRO A 30 4.50 6.46 15.32
CA PRO A 30 5.78 5.96 15.79
C PRO A 30 6.99 6.48 15.01
N LEU A 31 6.88 6.58 13.69
CA LEU A 31 7.96 7.10 12.84
C LEU A 31 8.19 8.58 13.09
N ARG A 32 7.12 9.38 13.20
CA ARG A 32 7.22 10.80 13.54
C ARG A 32 7.98 11.02 14.85
N ARG A 33 7.62 10.29 15.91
CA ARG A 33 8.32 10.37 17.21
C ARG A 33 9.77 9.90 17.12
N ALA A 34 10.02 8.78 16.44
CA ALA A 34 11.39 8.29 16.25
C ALA A 34 12.27 9.27 15.47
N MET A 35 11.68 10.03 14.53
CA MET A 35 12.36 11.08 13.77
C MET A 35 12.61 12.33 14.62
N GLU A 36 11.65 12.74 15.45
CA GLU A 36 11.79 13.82 16.45
C GLU A 36 12.87 13.51 17.50
N ASP A 37 12.98 12.25 17.93
CA ASP A 37 14.05 11.79 18.82
C ASP A 37 15.42 11.74 18.11
N ALA A 38 15.42 11.46 16.79
CA ALA A 38 16.62 11.38 15.97
C ALA A 38 17.16 12.72 15.47
N THR A 39 16.46 13.84 15.71
CA THR A 39 16.80 15.20 15.22
C THR A 39 18.16 15.74 15.69
N GLY A 40 18.90 15.03 16.55
CA GLY A 40 20.34 15.27 16.78
C GLY A 40 21.23 14.96 15.56
N SER A 41 20.72 14.18 14.60
CA SER A 41 21.39 13.80 13.35
C SER A 41 20.71 14.50 12.17
N LYS A 42 21.34 15.56 11.65
CA LYS A 42 20.85 16.47 10.58
C LYS A 42 20.52 15.80 9.22
N THR A 43 20.58 14.47 9.14
CA THR A 43 20.59 13.72 7.88
C THR A 43 19.33 12.89 7.63
N LEU A 44 18.39 12.83 8.59
CA LEU A 44 17.29 11.86 8.58
C LEU A 44 15.88 12.44 8.42
N THR A 45 15.73 13.72 8.09
CA THR A 45 14.40 14.33 7.93
C THR A 45 14.04 14.55 6.46
N PRO A 46 13.52 13.55 5.72
CA PRO A 46 12.46 13.83 4.78
C PRO A 46 11.24 14.23 5.62
N HIS A 47 10.94 15.51 5.70
CA HIS A 47 9.66 15.96 6.24
C HIS A 47 8.58 15.57 5.24
N THR A 48 8.03 14.36 5.39
CA THR A 48 6.82 13.98 4.67
C THR A 48 5.70 14.90 5.12
N THR A 49 5.36 15.85 4.26
CA THR A 49 4.31 16.84 4.44
C THR A 49 2.95 16.15 4.59
N ASP A 50 1.98 16.84 5.18
CA ASP A 50 0.61 16.31 5.26
C ASP A 50 0.02 16.01 3.87
N VAL A 51 0.42 16.78 2.85
CA VAL A 51 0.07 16.55 1.46
C VAL A 51 0.60 15.20 0.97
N GLU A 52 1.86 14.87 1.24
CA GLU A 52 2.44 13.57 0.86
C GLU A 52 1.78 12.41 1.62
N TRP A 53 1.39 12.61 2.88
CA TRP A 53 0.61 11.61 3.63
C TRP A 53 -0.78 11.38 3.03
N ASP A 54 -1.43 12.43 2.54
CA ASP A 54 -2.71 12.32 1.85
C ASP A 54 -2.55 11.59 0.51
N MET A 55 -1.53 11.94 -0.27
CA MET A 55 -1.18 11.23 -1.51
C MET A 55 -0.92 9.73 -1.28
N LEU A 56 -0.22 9.37 -0.20
CA LEU A 56 0.01 7.97 0.17
C LEU A 56 -1.29 7.24 0.50
N GLN A 57 -2.26 7.90 1.13
CA GLN A 57 -3.58 7.32 1.39
C GLN A 57 -4.37 7.11 0.09
N GLN A 58 -4.39 8.12 -0.78
CA GLN A 58 -5.02 8.00 -2.09
C GLN A 58 -4.39 6.88 -2.92
N LEU A 59 -3.05 6.77 -2.90
CA LEU A 59 -2.31 5.72 -3.59
C LEU A 59 -2.63 4.33 -3.00
N ARG A 60 -2.69 4.19 -1.67
CA ARG A 60 -3.14 2.95 -1.02
C ARG A 60 -4.52 2.52 -1.53
N ASP A 61 -5.45 3.46 -1.58
CA ASP A 61 -6.83 3.18 -1.97
C ASP A 61 -6.95 2.83 -3.45
N THR A 62 -6.15 3.49 -4.30
CA THR A 62 -6.03 3.19 -5.73
C THR A 62 -5.42 1.82 -5.98
N LEU A 63 -4.43 1.42 -5.18
CA LEU A 63 -3.76 0.11 -5.30
C LEU A 63 -4.57 -1.04 -4.69
N LYS A 64 -5.55 -0.76 -3.83
CA LYS A 64 -6.33 -1.79 -3.13
C LYS A 64 -7.10 -2.73 -4.08
N PRO A 65 -7.83 -2.24 -5.11
CA PRO A 65 -8.49 -3.11 -6.08
C PRO A 65 -7.53 -4.03 -6.84
N LEU A 66 -6.31 -3.54 -7.14
CA LEU A 66 -5.28 -4.34 -7.81
C LEU A 66 -4.77 -5.47 -6.91
N LEU A 67 -4.57 -5.19 -5.62
CA LEU A 67 -4.26 -6.22 -4.63
C LEU A 67 -5.35 -7.30 -4.60
N ASP A 68 -6.61 -6.89 -4.46
CA ASP A 68 -7.72 -7.84 -4.29
C ASP A 68 -7.87 -8.76 -5.50
N VAL A 69 -7.73 -8.21 -6.70
CA VAL A 69 -7.79 -8.99 -7.95
C VAL A 69 -6.59 -9.90 -8.10
N THR A 70 -5.38 -9.44 -7.77
CA THR A 70 -4.19 -10.29 -7.85
C THR A 70 -4.18 -11.41 -6.82
N GLU A 71 -4.69 -11.19 -5.60
CA GLU A 71 -4.86 -12.25 -4.59
C GLU A 71 -5.95 -13.24 -5.00
N LEU A 72 -7.08 -12.75 -5.52
CA LEU A 72 -8.17 -13.57 -6.03
C LEU A 72 -7.70 -14.48 -7.19
N LEU A 73 -6.94 -13.92 -8.14
CA LEU A 73 -6.42 -14.65 -9.30
C LEU A 73 -5.14 -15.45 -9.01
N GLY A 74 -4.41 -15.14 -7.94
CA GLY A 74 -3.24 -15.89 -7.51
C GLY A 74 -3.58 -17.12 -6.66
N GLY A 75 -4.82 -17.24 -6.20
CA GLY A 75 -5.29 -18.35 -5.37
C GLY A 75 -5.28 -19.69 -6.12
N ASN A 76 -4.28 -20.53 -5.81
CA ASN A 76 -4.00 -21.82 -6.48
C ASN A 76 -5.12 -22.90 -6.39
N LYS A 77 -6.28 -22.60 -5.76
CA LYS A 77 -7.37 -23.56 -5.57
C LYS A 77 -8.63 -23.29 -6.41
N TYR A 78 -8.86 -22.07 -6.91
CA TYR A 78 -10.18 -21.72 -7.48
C TYR A 78 -10.18 -20.68 -8.62
N VAL A 79 -9.11 -20.54 -9.39
CA VAL A 79 -9.19 -19.71 -10.62
C VAL A 79 -9.89 -20.51 -11.71
N THR A 80 -11.20 -20.68 -11.60
CA THR A 80 -12.00 -21.11 -12.74
C THR A 80 -12.10 -19.94 -13.73
N ARG A 81 -12.11 -20.23 -15.04
CA ARG A 81 -12.31 -19.22 -16.11
C ARG A 81 -13.49 -18.28 -15.82
N SER A 82 -14.50 -18.75 -15.08
CA SER A 82 -15.67 -17.98 -14.65
C SER A 82 -15.37 -16.83 -13.69
N VAL A 83 -14.27 -16.86 -12.93
CA VAL A 83 -13.87 -15.80 -11.98
C VAL A 83 -13.08 -14.67 -12.65
N LEU A 84 -12.33 -15.00 -13.71
CA LEU A 84 -11.48 -14.05 -14.42
C LEU A 84 -12.29 -12.89 -15.02
N SER A 85 -13.36 -13.18 -15.75
CA SER A 85 -14.15 -12.14 -16.42
C SER A 85 -14.82 -11.16 -15.43
N PRO A 86 -15.49 -11.63 -14.36
CA PRO A 86 -15.98 -10.77 -13.28
C PRO A 86 -14.87 -9.95 -12.61
N ALA A 87 -13.73 -10.56 -12.28
CA ALA A 87 -12.62 -9.88 -11.61
C ALA A 87 -12.08 -8.70 -12.45
N LEU A 88 -11.91 -8.90 -13.77
CA LEU A 88 -11.47 -7.84 -14.67
C LEU A 88 -12.52 -6.71 -14.82
N LYS A 89 -13.81 -7.06 -14.84
CA LYS A 89 -14.89 -6.05 -14.85
C LYS A 89 -14.90 -5.22 -13.57
N LEU A 90 -14.75 -5.88 -12.41
CA LEU A 90 -14.67 -5.20 -11.12
C LEU A 90 -13.47 -4.27 -11.05
N LEU A 91 -12.30 -4.73 -11.52
CA LEU A 91 -11.10 -3.90 -11.57
C LEU A 91 -11.31 -2.67 -12.47
N LYS A 92 -11.87 -2.88 -13.66
CA LYS A 92 -12.15 -1.79 -14.60
C LYS A 92 -13.07 -0.76 -13.95
N ASN A 93 -14.16 -1.19 -13.32
CA ASN A 93 -15.10 -0.30 -12.65
C ASN A 93 -14.47 0.45 -11.47
N ALA A 94 -13.57 -0.19 -10.73
CA ALA A 94 -12.87 0.43 -9.60
C ALA A 94 -11.82 1.46 -10.05
N MET A 95 -11.28 1.32 -11.27
CA MET A 95 -10.28 2.24 -11.83
C MET A 95 -10.87 3.33 -12.73
N THR A 96 -12.07 3.15 -13.26
CA THR A 96 -12.82 4.25 -13.89
C THR A 96 -13.35 5.14 -12.78
N THR A 97 -12.65 6.25 -12.53
CA THR A 97 -13.13 7.36 -11.71
C THR A 97 -14.54 7.72 -12.17
N ASN A 98 -15.52 7.76 -11.26
CA ASN A 98 -16.72 8.56 -11.50
C ASN A 98 -16.26 10.02 -11.48
N ASP A 99 -16.04 10.59 -12.66
CA ASP A 99 -15.92 12.03 -12.86
C ASP A 99 -17.23 12.74 -12.48
#